data_AF-A0AAV4UT27-F1
#
_entry.id   AF-A0AAV4UT27-F1
#
_cell.length_a   1.000
_cell.length_b   1.000
_cell.length_c   1.000
_cell.angle_alpha   90.00
_cell.angle_beta   90.00
_cell.angle_gamma   90.00
#
_symmetry.space_group_name_H-M   'P 1'
#
loop_
_entity.id
_entity.type
_entity.pdbx_description
1 polymer ?
#
loop_
_entity_poly.entity_id
_entity_poly.type
_entity_poly.pdbx_seq_one_letter_code
_entity_poly.pdbx_strand_id
1 'polypeptide(L)'
;MDITITTTDEHKFNVSEAILFYHYDTVRILIEEFRCSDKFKIGWTESINEDKWECLYEVIEGETGKYGIVYPKEKMEDLKAIVRPLFTEVEKWYRDHQYLELFDVDLYRIFIWFDDGTIDRELTAMILAESECVNISKRFELACNYFLKEHIPLLWHKLSEADKKNFASGMNQTTRMVQWWTKQMMSGTKVEDMQLKIQDEDFDQLCFNAFYGNQTALERIWDLLEREDRELSITKMSEEKNLIPDVMRLCLTHMNPDQKAKIFQRSPFKSLLCCLKWPYQSRFQFMATYLWPFLSISDFIHLIYFIIYHKILDNWSDYDYVELLKIFFHQSPDCFKEYIKDEIIYQPLLCVIDGVECDKYLNTQLLKVKLHDPQLKLPHPILMRYRKACNSC
;
A
#
# COMPACT_ATOMS: atom_id res chain seq x y z
N MET A 1 -19.07 5.26 -11.89
CA MET A 1 -18.81 4.22 -10.88
C MET A 1 -18.07 4.87 -9.74
N ASP A 2 -18.69 4.89 -8.56
CA ASP A 2 -18.08 5.43 -7.35
C ASP A 2 -17.35 4.31 -6.61
N ILE A 3 -16.10 4.55 -6.22
CA ILE A 3 -15.23 3.59 -5.53
C ILE A 3 -15.13 3.97 -4.03
N THR A 4 -15.86 5.01 -3.59
CA THR A 4 -15.91 5.38 -2.18
C THR A 4 -16.40 4.20 -1.32
N ILE A 5 -15.64 3.93 -0.27
CA ILE A 5 -16.06 2.99 0.78
C ILE A 5 -16.92 3.77 1.76
N THR A 6 -18.08 3.22 2.09
CA THR A 6 -18.78 3.55 3.33
C THR A 6 -18.55 2.39 4.29
N THR A 7 -17.76 2.60 5.33
CA THR A 7 -17.50 1.61 6.38
C THR A 7 -18.74 1.45 7.26
N THR A 8 -19.05 0.21 7.63
CA THR A 8 -20.17 -0.09 8.55
C THR A 8 -19.80 0.35 9.96
N ASP A 9 -20.79 0.67 10.81
CA ASP A 9 -20.54 1.05 12.20
C ASP A 9 -19.81 -0.06 12.97
N GLU A 10 -20.10 -1.32 12.65
CA GLU A 10 -19.41 -2.50 13.19
C GLU A 10 -17.93 -2.54 12.79
N HIS A 11 -17.60 -2.27 11.52
CA HIS A 11 -16.20 -2.18 11.08
C HIS A 11 -15.46 -1.08 11.83
N LYS A 12 -16.05 0.11 11.93
CA LYS A 12 -15.45 1.26 12.64
C LYS A 12 -15.19 0.93 14.11
N PHE A 13 -16.13 0.24 14.76
CA PHE A 13 -15.97 -0.23 16.13
C PHE A 13 -14.81 -1.23 16.24
N ASN A 14 -14.77 -2.24 15.37
CA ASN A 14 -13.71 -3.25 15.39
C ASN A 14 -12.32 -2.65 15.10
N VAL A 15 -12.23 -1.69 14.17
CA VAL A 15 -11.00 -0.91 13.92
C VAL A 15 -10.57 -0.16 15.17
N SER A 16 -11.50 0.53 15.83
CA SER A 16 -11.19 1.30 17.04
C SER A 16 -10.63 0.39 18.16
N GLU A 17 -11.24 -0.78 18.36
CA GLU A 17 -10.77 -1.79 19.32
C GLU A 17 -9.40 -2.37 18.92
N ALA A 18 -9.18 -2.67 17.63
CA ALA A 18 -7.90 -3.18 17.14
C ALA A 18 -6.76 -2.14 17.31
N ILE A 19 -7.04 -0.85 17.14
CA ILE A 19 -6.10 0.24 17.42
C ILE A 19 -5.74 0.29 18.92
N LEU A 20 -6.68 -0.03 19.83
CA LEU A 20 -6.34 -0.11 21.25
C LEU A 20 -5.32 -1.22 21.53
N PHE A 21 -5.43 -2.37 20.86
CA PHE A 21 -4.44 -3.45 20.99
C PHE A 21 -3.07 -3.04 20.49
N TYR A 22 -3.02 -2.26 19.40
CA TYR A 22 -1.80 -1.69 18.86
C TYR A 22 -1.05 -0.81 19.89
N HIS A 23 -1.78 -0.20 20.83
CA HIS A 23 -1.20 0.63 21.89
C HIS A 23 -0.72 -0.13 23.14
N TYR A 24 -0.92 -1.45 23.23
CA TYR A 24 -0.35 -2.24 24.32
C TYR A 24 1.17 -2.38 24.18
N ASP A 25 1.91 -2.09 25.25
CA ASP A 25 3.38 -2.13 25.24
C ASP A 25 3.94 -3.50 24.85
N THR A 26 3.31 -4.59 25.31
CA THR A 26 3.73 -5.97 24.98
C THR A 26 3.51 -6.31 23.52
N VAL A 27 2.36 -5.91 22.95
CA VAL A 27 2.06 -6.02 21.52
C VAL A 27 3.13 -5.26 20.73
N ARG A 28 3.38 -4.00 21.08
CA ARG A 28 4.40 -3.15 20.45
C ARG A 28 5.80 -3.78 20.48
N ILE A 29 6.24 -4.27 21.64
CA ILE A 29 7.55 -4.92 21.79
C ILE A 29 7.65 -6.13 20.87
N LEU A 30 6.63 -6.99 20.85
CA LEU A 30 6.60 -8.18 20.01
C LEU A 30 6.71 -7.81 18.51
N ILE A 31 6.05 -6.74 18.08
CA ILE A 31 6.13 -6.26 16.70
C ILE A 31 7.53 -5.75 16.38
N GLU A 32 8.15 -4.96 17.24
CA GLU A 32 9.53 -4.51 17.01
C GLU A 32 10.53 -5.68 16.99
N GLU A 33 10.31 -6.70 17.82
CA GLU A 33 11.10 -7.94 17.80
C GLU A 33 10.94 -8.67 16.48
N PHE A 34 9.69 -8.79 16.00
CA PHE A 34 9.45 -9.27 14.67
C PHE A 34 10.30 -8.42 13.73
N ARG A 35 10.07 -7.11 13.62
CA ARG A 35 10.72 -6.19 12.65
C ARG A 35 12.24 -6.35 12.61
N CYS A 36 12.88 -6.49 13.76
CA CYS A 36 14.31 -6.69 13.87
C CYS A 36 14.81 -8.02 13.27
N SER A 37 14.04 -9.09 13.39
CA SER A 37 14.42 -10.44 12.94
C SER A 37 14.47 -10.64 11.43
N ASP A 38 13.70 -9.86 10.65
CA ASP A 38 13.63 -9.96 9.18
C ASP A 38 14.12 -8.68 8.46
N LYS A 39 15.00 -7.87 9.06
CA LYS A 39 15.60 -6.68 8.42
C LYS A 39 16.27 -6.96 7.05
N PHE A 40 16.52 -8.23 6.72
CA PHE A 40 17.12 -8.66 5.46
C PHE A 40 16.12 -9.23 4.43
N LYS A 41 14.82 -9.35 4.76
CA LYS A 41 13.78 -9.80 3.81
C LYS A 41 12.96 -8.61 3.32
N ILE A 42 12.99 -8.37 2.02
CA ILE A 42 12.13 -7.39 1.35
C ILE A 42 10.69 -7.94 1.40
N GLY A 43 9.75 -7.19 1.98
CA GLY A 43 8.33 -7.59 2.02
C GLY A 43 7.86 -8.21 3.33
N TRP A 44 8.34 -7.69 4.46
CA TRP A 44 7.97 -8.03 5.84
C TRP A 44 6.63 -8.78 6.04
N THR A 45 5.47 -8.21 5.68
CA THR A 45 4.15 -8.82 5.94
C THR A 45 3.73 -9.97 5.01
N GLU A 46 4.34 -10.11 3.83
CA GLU A 46 4.23 -11.32 2.99
C GLU A 46 5.15 -12.45 3.53
N SER A 47 5.96 -12.17 4.56
CA SER A 47 6.96 -13.08 5.12
C SER A 47 6.84 -13.35 6.62
N ILE A 48 5.89 -12.69 7.32
CA ILE A 48 5.57 -13.03 8.71
C ILE A 48 4.93 -14.42 8.67
N ASN A 49 5.64 -15.41 9.21
CA ASN A 49 5.13 -16.77 9.32
C ASN A 49 3.88 -16.78 10.22
N GLU A 50 2.95 -17.69 9.96
CA GLU A 50 1.71 -17.85 10.73
C GLU A 50 1.96 -17.92 12.24
N ASP A 51 3.04 -18.62 12.65
CA ASP A 51 3.45 -18.73 14.05
C ASP A 51 3.63 -17.37 14.75
N LYS A 52 4.08 -16.34 14.02
CA LYS A 52 4.24 -14.98 14.58
C LYS A 52 2.88 -14.28 14.73
N TRP A 53 1.94 -14.51 13.82
CA TRP A 53 0.58 -13.98 13.95
C TRP A 53 -0.17 -14.64 15.10
N GLU A 54 -0.07 -15.97 15.23
CA GLU A 54 -0.63 -16.71 16.36
C GLU A 54 -0.06 -16.22 17.70
N CYS A 55 1.26 -16.05 17.78
CA CYS A 55 1.89 -15.46 18.97
C CYS A 55 1.37 -14.05 19.29
N LEU A 56 1.16 -13.21 18.26
CA LEU A 56 0.58 -11.88 18.46
C LEU A 56 -0.86 -11.97 19.01
N TYR A 57 -1.67 -12.87 18.48
CA TYR A 57 -3.04 -13.07 18.94
C TYR A 57 -3.09 -13.56 20.38
N GLU A 58 -2.23 -14.51 20.76
CA GLU A 58 -2.11 -14.98 22.16
C GLU A 58 -1.74 -13.82 23.11
N VAL A 59 -0.84 -12.92 22.69
CA VAL A 59 -0.49 -11.74 23.48
C VAL A 59 -1.67 -10.78 23.61
N ILE A 60 -2.44 -10.54 22.54
CA ILE A 60 -3.64 -9.69 22.58
C ILE A 60 -4.69 -10.28 23.54
N GLU A 61 -4.96 -11.59 23.45
CA GLU A 61 -5.86 -12.30 24.35
C GLU A 61 -5.39 -12.22 25.81
N GLY A 62 -4.07 -12.38 26.04
CA GLY A 62 -3.46 -12.25 27.35
C GLY A 62 -3.59 -10.84 27.94
N GLU A 63 -3.35 -9.78 27.14
CA GLU A 63 -3.47 -8.39 27.59
C GLU A 63 -4.92 -8.04 27.92
N THR A 64 -5.87 -8.39 27.06
CA THR A 64 -7.29 -8.12 27.28
C THR A 64 -7.78 -8.82 28.56
N GLY A 65 -7.34 -10.06 28.80
CA GLY A 65 -7.60 -10.78 30.05
C GLY A 65 -7.06 -10.09 31.31
N LYS A 66 -5.90 -9.43 31.25
CA LYS A 66 -5.35 -8.66 32.40
C LYS A 66 -6.24 -7.50 32.82
N TYR A 67 -6.95 -6.90 31.87
CA TYR A 67 -7.92 -5.82 32.12
C TYR A 67 -9.34 -6.33 32.37
N GLY A 68 -9.54 -7.65 32.49
CA GLY A 68 -10.84 -8.26 32.70
C GLY A 68 -11.76 -8.22 31.49
N ILE A 69 -11.22 -7.93 30.30
CA ILE A 69 -11.94 -7.92 29.04
C ILE A 69 -11.88 -9.33 28.44
N VAL A 70 -13.02 -9.99 28.34
CA VAL A 70 -13.14 -11.32 27.72
C VAL A 70 -14.05 -11.18 26.52
N TYR A 71 -13.47 -11.26 25.32
CA TYR A 71 -14.24 -11.24 24.09
C TYR A 71 -14.85 -12.62 23.82
N PRO A 72 -16.10 -12.70 23.33
CA PRO A 72 -16.62 -13.91 22.73
C PRO A 72 -15.72 -14.37 21.58
N LYS A 73 -15.63 -15.68 21.33
CA LYS A 73 -14.78 -16.25 20.29
C LYS A 73 -15.00 -15.61 18.92
N GLU A 74 -16.26 -15.45 18.51
CA GLU A 74 -16.64 -14.82 17.23
C GLU A 74 -16.08 -13.40 17.11
N LYS A 75 -16.21 -12.61 18.18
CA LYS A 75 -15.68 -11.25 18.23
C LYS A 75 -14.16 -11.20 18.15
N MET A 76 -13.47 -12.17 18.75
CA MET A 76 -12.01 -12.25 18.66
C MET A 76 -11.57 -12.56 17.22
N GLU A 77 -12.28 -13.44 16.51
CA GLU A 77 -11.99 -13.70 15.10
C GLU A 77 -12.21 -12.45 14.22
N ASP A 78 -13.26 -11.67 14.47
CA ASP A 78 -13.47 -10.38 13.78
C ASP A 78 -12.34 -9.38 14.06
N LEU A 79 -11.80 -9.37 15.28
CA LEU A 79 -10.68 -8.50 15.64
C LEU A 79 -9.38 -8.96 14.97
N LYS A 80 -9.10 -10.28 14.96
CA LYS A 80 -7.94 -10.85 14.25
C LYS A 80 -7.94 -10.47 12.77
N ALA A 81 -9.10 -10.49 12.13
CA ALA A 81 -9.30 -10.06 10.74
C ALA A 81 -8.88 -8.61 10.47
N ILE A 82 -8.88 -7.73 11.48
CA ILE A 82 -8.50 -6.31 11.34
C ILE A 82 -7.09 -6.03 11.81
N VAL A 83 -6.66 -6.71 12.88
CA VAL A 83 -5.32 -6.62 13.47
C VAL A 83 -4.26 -6.77 12.37
N ARG A 84 -4.31 -7.84 11.58
CA ARG A 84 -3.30 -8.10 10.53
C ARG A 84 -3.21 -7.02 9.44
N PRO A 85 -4.32 -6.55 8.82
CA PRO A 85 -4.29 -5.39 7.92
C PRO A 85 -3.74 -4.11 8.55
N LEU A 86 -4.12 -3.80 9.79
CA LEU A 86 -3.67 -2.62 10.51
C LEU A 86 -2.15 -2.62 10.68
N PHE A 87 -1.59 -3.76 11.11
CA PHE A 87 -0.13 -3.93 11.22
C PHE A 87 0.56 -3.85 9.86
N THR A 88 -0.07 -4.39 8.81
CA THR A 88 0.44 -4.26 7.45
C THR A 88 0.51 -2.80 6.99
N GLU A 89 -0.48 -1.98 7.36
CA GLU A 89 -0.49 -0.56 7.01
C GLU A 89 0.64 0.21 7.73
N VAL A 90 0.90 -0.10 9.00
CA VAL A 90 2.04 0.44 9.76
C VAL A 90 3.37 0.06 9.11
N GLU A 91 3.55 -1.22 8.80
CA GLU A 91 4.78 -1.71 8.15
C GLU A 91 4.98 -1.07 6.78
N LYS A 92 3.89 -0.90 6.03
CA LYS A 92 3.92 -0.18 4.77
C LYS A 92 4.39 1.25 4.99
N TRP A 93 3.83 1.96 5.98
CA TRP A 93 4.29 3.30 6.32
C TRP A 93 5.79 3.31 6.66
N TYR A 94 6.28 2.41 7.51
CA TYR A 94 7.71 2.35 7.84
C TYR A 94 8.61 2.12 6.62
N ARG A 95 8.23 1.18 5.74
CA ARG A 95 8.96 0.89 4.51
C ARG A 95 9.02 2.10 3.59
N ASP A 96 7.91 2.82 3.47
CA ASP A 96 7.81 4.03 2.65
C ASP A 96 8.69 5.16 3.24
N HIS A 97 8.98 5.15 4.55
CA HIS A 97 9.69 6.20 5.29
C HIS A 97 11.03 5.77 5.90
N GLN A 98 11.60 4.65 5.46
CA GLN A 98 12.87 4.13 5.99
C GLN A 98 14.03 5.13 5.94
N TYR A 99 13.97 6.10 5.02
CA TYR A 99 14.97 7.16 4.85
C TYR A 99 15.00 8.18 6.02
N LEU A 100 13.95 8.22 6.85
CA LEU A 100 13.87 9.17 7.95
C LEU A 100 14.60 8.74 9.21
N GLU A 101 14.93 7.45 9.35
CA GLU A 101 15.67 6.92 10.52
C GLU A 101 15.04 7.30 11.87
N LEU A 102 13.71 7.20 11.98
CA LEU A 102 12.92 7.62 13.15
C LEU A 102 13.00 6.65 14.35
N PHE A 103 14.18 6.09 14.63
CA PHE A 103 14.36 5.03 15.65
C PHE A 103 14.03 5.48 17.07
N ASP A 104 14.21 6.77 17.37
CA ASP A 104 13.97 7.35 18.71
C ASP A 104 12.56 7.93 18.86
N VAL A 105 11.71 7.82 17.83
CA VAL A 105 10.37 8.39 17.81
C VAL A 105 9.34 7.30 18.05
N ASP A 106 8.51 7.48 19.07
CA ASP A 106 7.39 6.58 19.36
C ASP A 106 6.24 6.80 18.36
N LEU A 107 6.45 6.32 17.12
CA LEU A 107 5.49 6.45 16.02
C LEU A 107 4.13 5.81 16.35
N TYR A 108 4.11 4.85 17.26
CA TYR A 108 2.90 4.20 17.73
C TYR A 108 1.90 5.18 18.33
N ARG A 109 2.37 6.30 18.90
CA ARG A 109 1.53 7.35 19.49
C ARG A 109 1.22 8.50 18.52
N ILE A 110 1.80 8.46 17.32
CA ILE A 110 1.75 9.55 16.35
C ILE A 110 0.84 9.19 15.17
N PHE A 111 0.69 7.91 14.84
CA PHE A 111 -0.22 7.48 13.79
C PHE A 111 -1.64 7.97 14.06
N ILE A 112 -2.17 8.69 13.08
CA ILE A 112 -3.57 9.07 13.03
C ILE A 112 -4.28 8.10 12.08
N TRP A 113 -5.43 7.60 12.49
CA TRP A 113 -6.16 6.54 11.82
C TRP A 113 -7.47 7.05 11.26
N PHE A 114 -7.81 6.61 10.05
CA PHE A 114 -9.17 6.69 9.53
C PHE A 114 -10.06 5.61 10.17
N ASP A 115 -11.37 5.79 10.05
CA ASP A 115 -12.36 4.84 10.58
C ASP A 115 -12.40 3.51 9.81
N ASP A 116 -11.76 3.46 8.65
CA ASP A 116 -11.52 2.24 7.90
C ASP A 116 -10.28 1.47 8.37
N GLY A 117 -9.48 2.08 9.25
CA GLY A 117 -8.27 1.53 9.86
C GLY A 117 -7.00 1.73 9.03
N THR A 118 -7.05 2.54 7.97
CA THR A 118 -5.85 3.02 7.29
C THR A 118 -5.25 4.23 8.00
N ILE A 119 -3.94 4.45 7.83
CA ILE A 119 -3.26 5.62 8.42
C ILE A 119 -3.59 6.87 7.58
N ASP A 120 -4.04 7.93 8.24
CA ASP A 120 -4.03 9.29 7.69
C ASP A 120 -2.58 9.74 7.56
N ARG A 121 -1.99 9.38 6.41
CA ARG A 121 -0.58 9.62 6.12
C ARG A 121 -0.25 11.12 6.13
N GLU A 122 -1.16 11.96 5.65
CA GLU A 122 -0.93 13.41 5.58
C GLU A 122 -0.87 14.02 6.98
N LEU A 123 -1.90 13.77 7.79
CA LEU A 123 -1.98 14.31 9.13
C LEU A 123 -0.88 13.75 10.05
N THR A 124 -0.58 12.45 9.91
CA THR A 124 0.57 11.83 10.59
C THR A 124 1.89 12.52 10.20
N ALA A 125 2.11 12.75 8.90
CA ALA A 125 3.32 13.42 8.43
C ALA A 125 3.41 14.87 8.92
N MET A 126 2.28 15.57 8.99
CA MET A 126 2.20 16.93 9.53
C MET A 126 2.59 16.96 11.02
N ILE A 127 2.01 16.09 11.85
CA ILE A 127 2.34 15.99 13.29
C ILE A 127 3.84 15.69 13.47
N LEU A 128 4.40 14.79 12.67
CA LEU A 128 5.84 14.48 12.69
C LEU A 128 6.70 15.67 12.26
N ALA A 129 6.28 16.42 11.24
CA ALA A 129 6.98 17.61 10.77
C ALA A 129 6.95 18.76 11.80
N GLU A 130 5.95 18.76 12.70
CA GLU A 130 5.84 19.72 13.80
C GLU A 130 6.60 19.29 15.07
N SER A 131 6.76 17.98 15.28
CA SER A 131 7.39 17.41 16.47
C SER A 131 8.85 17.82 16.65
N GLU A 132 9.19 18.36 17.83
CA GLU A 132 10.57 18.69 18.21
C GLU A 132 11.43 17.46 18.54
N CYS A 133 10.81 16.29 18.74
CA CYS A 133 11.52 15.02 18.93
C CYS A 133 12.17 14.52 17.64
N VAL A 134 11.77 15.05 16.48
CA VAL A 134 12.34 14.70 15.18
C VAL A 134 13.40 15.73 14.80
N ASN A 135 14.56 15.27 14.32
CA ASN A 135 15.63 16.16 13.85
C ASN A 135 15.10 17.10 12.74
N ILE A 136 15.52 18.37 12.78
CA ILE A 136 15.03 19.41 11.85
C ILE A 136 15.24 19.05 10.38
N SER A 137 16.34 18.40 10.02
CA SER A 137 16.62 17.95 8.65
C SER A 137 15.66 16.85 8.21
N LYS A 138 15.31 15.93 9.12
CA LYS A 138 14.31 14.87 8.86
C LYS A 138 12.89 15.40 8.76
N ARG A 139 12.55 16.40 9.58
CA ARG A 139 11.27 17.12 9.48
C ARG A 139 11.14 17.82 8.13
N PHE A 140 12.20 18.48 7.66
CA PHE A 140 12.24 19.11 6.35
C PHE A 140 12.10 18.09 5.22
N GLU A 141 12.83 16.97 5.28
CA GLU A 141 12.71 15.88 4.30
C GLU A 141 11.28 15.33 4.24
N LEU A 142 10.66 15.05 5.39
CA LEU A 142 9.28 14.57 5.48
C LEU A 142 8.29 15.59 4.88
N ALA A 143 8.40 16.86 5.27
CA ALA A 143 7.54 17.93 4.77
C ALA A 143 7.62 18.06 3.24
N CYS A 144 8.82 17.98 2.67
CA CYS A 144 9.02 17.98 1.22
C CYS A 144 8.38 16.77 0.54
N ASN A 145 8.55 15.57 1.10
CA ASN A 145 7.98 14.34 0.54
C ASN A 145 6.46 14.29 0.60
N TYR A 146 5.82 15.02 1.52
CA TYR A 146 4.36 15.14 1.62
C TYR A 146 3.79 16.43 1.02
N PHE A 147 4.64 17.31 0.47
CA PHE A 147 4.22 18.62 -0.03
C PHE A 147 3.48 19.47 1.03
N LEU A 148 3.97 19.47 2.28
CA LEU A 148 3.42 20.31 3.36
C LEU A 148 3.82 21.78 3.17
N LYS A 149 3.12 22.48 2.28
CA LYS A 149 3.45 23.82 1.76
C LYS A 149 3.71 24.86 2.85
N GLU A 150 2.95 24.79 3.93
CA GLU A 150 3.02 25.72 5.05
C GLU A 150 4.24 25.45 5.94
N HIS A 151 4.65 24.20 6.07
CA HIS A 151 5.76 23.77 6.93
C HIS A 151 7.11 23.89 6.24
N ILE A 152 7.17 23.70 4.92
CA ILE A 152 8.43 23.67 4.17
C ILE A 152 9.24 24.97 4.34
N PRO A 153 8.70 26.18 4.11
CA PRO A 153 9.46 27.42 4.30
C PRO A 153 9.90 27.62 5.76
N LEU A 154 9.02 27.30 6.72
CA LEU A 154 9.30 27.44 8.14
C LEU A 154 10.46 26.55 8.58
N LEU A 155 10.46 25.30 8.13
CA LEU A 155 11.53 24.34 8.40
C LEU A 155 12.81 24.74 7.68
N TRP A 156 12.74 25.16 6.41
CA TRP A 156 13.89 25.64 5.64
C TRP A 156 14.61 26.80 6.34
N HIS A 157 13.88 27.77 6.87
CA HIS A 157 14.48 28.89 7.61
C HIS A 157 15.14 28.48 8.92
N LYS A 158 14.68 27.39 9.55
CA LYS A 158 15.26 26.83 10.78
C LYS A 158 16.49 25.96 10.52
N LEU A 159 16.70 25.46 9.30
CA LEU A 159 17.87 24.67 8.95
C LEU A 159 19.16 25.49 9.09
N SER A 160 20.24 24.81 9.52
CA SER A 160 21.58 25.40 9.49
C SER A 160 22.06 25.60 8.05
N GLU A 161 23.00 26.53 7.84
CA GLU A 161 23.61 26.73 6.51
C GLU A 161 24.36 25.48 6.02
N ALA A 162 24.89 24.67 6.94
CA ALA A 162 25.50 23.39 6.61
C ALA A 162 24.46 22.41 6.06
N ASP A 163 23.29 22.30 6.70
CA ASP A 163 22.20 21.43 6.24
C ASP A 163 21.67 21.88 4.88
N LYS A 164 21.44 23.19 4.70
CA LYS A 164 21.01 23.75 3.41
C LYS A 164 22.00 23.42 2.29
N LYS A 165 23.31 23.53 2.56
CA LYS A 165 24.35 23.14 1.61
C LYS A 165 24.35 21.64 1.32
N ASN A 166 24.11 20.80 2.33
CA ASN A 166 24.01 19.34 2.16
C ASN A 166 22.82 18.95 1.27
N PHE A 167 21.65 19.59 1.47
CA PHE A 167 20.49 19.41 0.58
C PHE A 167 20.78 19.92 -0.84
N ALA A 168 21.36 21.10 -0.98
CA ALA A 168 21.65 21.70 -2.29
C ALA A 168 22.66 20.90 -3.12
N SER A 169 23.64 20.28 -2.47
CA SER A 169 24.64 19.45 -3.13
C SER A 169 24.15 18.05 -3.51
N GLY A 170 22.97 17.64 -3.02
CA GLY A 170 22.45 16.28 -3.23
C GLY A 170 23.30 15.18 -2.57
N MET A 171 24.22 15.55 -1.66
CA MET A 171 25.07 14.58 -0.94
C MET A 171 24.26 13.71 0.02
N ASN A 172 23.19 14.27 0.60
CA ASN A 172 22.20 13.49 1.30
C ASN A 172 21.41 12.71 0.23
N GLN A 173 21.34 11.39 0.34
CA GLN A 173 20.58 10.48 -0.55
C GLN A 173 19.07 10.78 -0.48
N THR A 174 18.70 11.96 -0.97
CA THR A 174 17.42 12.61 -0.78
C THR A 174 16.53 12.29 -1.96
N THR A 175 15.23 12.27 -1.69
CA THR A 175 14.26 12.04 -2.75
C THR A 175 14.25 13.24 -3.71
N ARG A 176 13.79 13.01 -4.94
CA ARG A 176 13.70 14.08 -5.95
C ARG A 176 12.72 15.19 -5.55
N MET A 177 11.74 14.86 -4.68
CA MET A 177 10.85 15.85 -4.09
C MET A 177 11.63 16.82 -3.20
N VAL A 178 12.51 16.30 -2.34
CA VAL A 178 13.38 17.14 -1.49
C VAL A 178 14.29 18.02 -2.36
N GLN A 179 14.87 17.47 -3.43
CA GLN A 179 15.73 18.23 -4.34
C GLN A 179 14.97 19.36 -5.05
N TRP A 180 13.76 19.06 -5.54
CA TRP A 180 12.90 20.05 -6.18
C TRP A 180 12.55 21.18 -5.21
N TRP A 181 12.06 20.86 -4.01
CA TRP A 181 11.75 21.85 -2.98
C TRP A 181 12.98 22.66 -2.56
N THR A 182 14.14 22.02 -2.41
CA THR A 182 15.41 22.70 -2.10
C THR A 182 15.75 23.74 -3.17
N LYS A 183 15.62 23.39 -4.46
CA LYS A 183 15.86 24.33 -5.57
C LYS A 183 14.92 25.54 -5.49
N GLN A 184 13.64 25.32 -5.21
CA GLN A 184 12.66 26.41 -5.08
C GLN A 184 12.93 27.30 -3.87
N MET A 185 13.32 26.71 -2.74
CA MET A 185 13.65 27.48 -1.53
C MET A 185 14.92 28.31 -1.71
N MET A 186 15.91 27.81 -2.48
CA MET A 186 17.11 28.58 -2.80
C MET A 186 16.87 29.71 -3.78
N SER A 187 15.94 29.56 -4.75
CA SER A 187 15.60 30.63 -5.68
C SER A 187 14.77 31.75 -5.04
N GLY A 188 14.30 31.55 -3.81
CA GLY A 188 13.40 32.50 -3.13
C GLY A 188 12.01 32.54 -3.75
N THR A 189 11.62 31.49 -4.49
CA THR A 189 10.28 31.36 -5.05
C THR A 189 9.27 31.23 -3.91
N LYS A 190 8.26 32.09 -3.89
CA LYS A 190 7.15 31.97 -2.94
C LYS A 190 6.33 30.73 -3.26
N VAL A 191 5.86 30.03 -2.23
CA VAL A 191 5.12 28.77 -2.40
C VAL A 191 3.82 28.99 -3.17
N GLU A 192 3.19 30.15 -3.00
CA GLU A 192 1.95 30.52 -3.68
C GLU A 192 2.13 30.75 -5.19
N ASP A 193 3.34 31.10 -5.60
CA ASP A 193 3.68 31.37 -7.01
C ASP A 193 4.20 30.10 -7.73
N MET A 194 4.30 28.96 -7.04
CA MET A 194 4.80 27.72 -7.63
C MET A 194 3.76 27.08 -8.53
N GLN A 195 4.13 26.87 -9.79
CA GLN A 195 3.39 26.08 -10.76
C GLN A 195 4.30 24.98 -11.29
N LEU A 196 3.74 23.79 -11.46
CA LEU A 196 4.42 22.67 -12.08
C LEU A 196 3.81 22.46 -13.47
N LYS A 197 4.64 22.17 -14.46
CA LYS A 197 4.19 21.80 -15.81
C LYS A 197 4.62 20.39 -16.12
N ILE A 198 3.83 19.68 -16.93
CA ILE A 198 4.21 18.32 -17.36
C ILE A 198 5.55 18.31 -18.10
N GLN A 199 5.89 19.39 -18.80
CA GLN A 199 7.14 19.49 -19.55
C GLN A 199 8.36 19.81 -18.67
N ASP A 200 8.16 20.03 -17.36
CA ASP A 200 9.27 20.25 -16.44
C ASP A 200 10.12 18.98 -16.34
N GLU A 201 11.44 19.15 -16.41
CA GLU A 201 12.42 18.06 -16.42
C GLU A 201 12.25 17.10 -15.22
N ASP A 202 11.85 17.64 -14.07
CA ASP A 202 11.67 16.90 -12.83
C ASP A 202 10.30 16.19 -12.73
N PHE A 203 9.33 16.51 -13.59
CA PHE A 203 7.92 16.11 -13.43
C PHE A 203 7.74 14.59 -13.34
N ASP A 204 8.25 13.85 -14.33
CA ASP A 204 8.11 12.40 -14.41
C ASP A 204 8.74 11.71 -13.20
N GLN A 205 9.86 12.26 -12.72
CA GLN A 205 10.57 11.71 -11.58
C GLN A 205 9.90 12.04 -10.24
N LEU A 206 9.27 13.22 -10.12
CA LEU A 206 8.43 13.59 -8.99
C LEU A 206 7.22 12.68 -8.90
N CYS A 207 6.49 12.50 -10.01
CA CYS A 207 5.37 11.58 -10.09
C CYS A 207 5.80 10.15 -9.77
N PHE A 208 6.92 9.68 -10.32
CA PHE A 208 7.46 8.36 -10.03
C PHE A 208 7.75 8.19 -8.53
N ASN A 209 8.35 9.17 -7.86
CA ASN A 209 8.61 9.06 -6.42
C ASN A 209 7.33 9.04 -5.59
N ALA A 210 6.34 9.86 -5.96
CA ALA A 210 5.03 9.86 -5.30
C ALA A 210 4.31 8.51 -5.48
N PHE A 211 4.41 7.97 -6.70
CA PHE A 211 3.74 6.75 -7.13
C PHE A 211 4.09 5.52 -6.30
N TYR A 212 5.34 5.36 -5.85
CA TYR A 212 5.75 4.14 -5.15
C TYR A 212 5.51 4.15 -3.64
N GLY A 213 5.32 5.31 -3.02
CA GLY A 213 5.28 5.39 -1.55
C GLY A 213 4.45 6.49 -0.94
N ASN A 214 3.90 7.43 -1.72
CA ASN A 214 3.14 8.54 -1.16
C ASN A 214 2.02 9.03 -2.09
N GLN A 215 0.86 8.37 -1.97
CA GLN A 215 -0.35 8.77 -2.68
C GLN A 215 -0.74 10.23 -2.38
N THR A 216 -0.65 10.66 -1.11
CA THR A 216 -0.94 12.04 -0.70
C THR A 216 -0.07 13.05 -1.46
N ALA A 217 1.23 12.78 -1.60
CA ALA A 217 2.11 13.66 -2.35
C ALA A 217 1.71 13.79 -3.82
N LEU A 218 1.20 12.71 -4.42
CA LEU A 218 0.73 12.74 -5.81
C LEU A 218 -0.49 13.64 -5.98
N GLU A 219 -1.44 13.58 -5.04
CA GLU A 219 -2.60 14.48 -4.99
C GLU A 219 -2.15 15.94 -4.92
N ARG A 220 -1.19 16.24 -4.03
CA ARG A 220 -0.63 17.60 -3.87
C ARG A 220 0.15 18.06 -5.10
N ILE A 221 0.85 17.17 -5.80
CA ILE A 221 1.49 17.47 -7.08
C ILE A 221 0.45 17.85 -8.12
N TRP A 222 -0.65 17.11 -8.21
CA TRP A 222 -1.73 17.44 -9.13
C TRP A 222 -2.37 18.80 -8.84
N ASP A 223 -2.45 19.20 -7.57
CA ASP A 223 -2.90 20.54 -7.19
C ASP A 223 -1.99 21.66 -7.71
N LEU A 224 -0.73 21.37 -8.04
CA LEU A 224 0.21 22.32 -8.66
C LEU A 224 0.10 22.35 -10.20
N LEU A 225 -0.64 21.43 -10.81
CA LEU A 225 -0.85 21.37 -12.24
C LEU A 225 -2.09 22.18 -12.65
N GLU A 226 -1.98 22.85 -13.79
CA GLU A 226 -3.15 23.34 -14.52
C GLU A 226 -4.07 22.17 -14.91
N ARG A 227 -5.35 22.45 -15.14
CA ARG A 227 -6.36 21.42 -15.39
C ARG A 227 -5.98 20.49 -16.55
N GLU A 228 -5.51 21.05 -17.67
CA GLU A 228 -5.15 20.28 -18.86
C GLU A 228 -3.96 19.35 -18.59
N ASP A 229 -2.93 19.87 -17.93
CA ASP A 229 -1.77 19.08 -17.50
C ASP A 229 -2.17 18.01 -16.48
N ARG A 230 -3.06 18.32 -15.53
CA ARG A 230 -3.57 17.33 -14.58
C ARG A 230 -4.26 16.17 -15.27
N GLU A 231 -5.16 16.46 -16.22
CA GLU A 231 -5.89 15.43 -16.99
C GLU A 231 -4.92 14.56 -17.82
N LEU A 232 -3.89 15.17 -18.42
CA LEU A 232 -2.85 14.46 -19.16
C LEU A 232 -1.97 13.59 -18.24
N SER A 233 -1.59 14.09 -17.08
CA SER A 233 -0.81 13.37 -16.07
C SER A 233 -1.53 12.12 -15.57
N ILE A 234 -2.81 12.28 -15.19
CA ILE A 234 -3.68 11.17 -14.75
C ILE A 234 -3.77 10.12 -15.85
N THR A 235 -3.99 10.54 -17.09
CA THR A 235 -4.06 9.64 -18.25
C THR A 235 -2.74 8.89 -18.43
N LYS A 236 -1.60 9.59 -18.47
CA LYS A 236 -0.27 8.98 -18.61
C LYS A 236 0.01 7.95 -17.51
N MET A 237 -0.25 8.29 -16.25
CA MET A 237 -0.01 7.37 -15.13
C MET A 237 -0.93 6.15 -15.16
N SER A 238 -2.19 6.33 -15.54
CA SER A 238 -3.12 5.22 -15.64
C SER A 238 -2.75 4.19 -16.73
N GLU A 239 -1.95 4.60 -17.71
CA GLU A 239 -1.42 3.73 -18.76
C GLU A 239 -0.16 2.98 -18.33
N GLU A 240 0.40 3.27 -17.14
CA GLU A 240 1.62 2.63 -16.67
C GLU A 240 1.44 1.14 -16.39
N LYS A 241 2.32 0.34 -16.99
CA LYS A 241 2.25 -1.13 -16.90
C LYS A 241 2.40 -1.63 -15.47
N ASN A 242 3.17 -0.94 -14.63
CA ASN A 242 3.43 -1.32 -13.25
C ASN A 242 2.69 -0.42 -12.24
N LEU A 243 1.54 0.13 -12.64
CA LEU A 243 0.69 0.93 -11.76
C LEU A 243 0.28 0.16 -10.50
N ILE A 244 0.72 0.68 -9.36
CA ILE A 244 0.37 0.13 -8.05
C ILE A 244 -1.13 0.37 -7.80
N PRO A 245 -1.85 -0.59 -7.20
CA PRO A 245 -3.29 -0.46 -6.98
C PRO A 245 -3.73 0.84 -6.27
N ASP A 246 -2.94 1.33 -5.31
CA ASP A 246 -3.25 2.56 -4.58
C ASP A 246 -3.28 3.79 -5.49
N VAL A 247 -2.25 3.93 -6.35
CA VAL A 247 -2.17 5.00 -7.34
C VAL A 247 -3.27 4.84 -8.39
N MET A 248 -3.59 3.62 -8.79
CA MET A 248 -4.69 3.38 -9.71
C MET A 248 -6.03 3.84 -9.14
N ARG A 249 -6.33 3.51 -7.87
CA ARG A 249 -7.53 3.99 -7.19
C ARG A 249 -7.56 5.50 -7.15
N LEU A 250 -6.44 6.13 -6.82
CA LEU A 250 -6.32 7.58 -6.86
C LEU A 250 -6.60 8.16 -8.26
N CYS A 251 -5.99 7.64 -9.32
CA CYS A 251 -6.30 8.08 -10.69
C CYS A 251 -7.81 7.95 -10.99
N LEU A 252 -8.43 6.84 -10.55
CA LEU A 252 -9.85 6.61 -10.75
C LEU A 252 -10.75 7.57 -9.94
N THR A 253 -10.31 8.19 -8.85
CA THR A 253 -11.14 9.20 -8.14
C THR A 253 -11.20 10.52 -8.92
N HIS A 254 -10.13 10.89 -9.62
CA HIS A 254 -10.06 12.15 -10.38
C HIS A 254 -10.52 12.03 -11.84
N MET A 255 -10.68 10.81 -12.37
CA MET A 255 -11.15 10.59 -13.74
C MET A 255 -12.64 10.83 -13.90
N ASN A 256 -13.02 11.39 -15.05
CA ASN A 256 -14.42 11.42 -15.49
C ASN A 256 -14.90 10.00 -15.92
N PRO A 257 -16.22 9.77 -16.06
CA PRO A 257 -16.75 8.45 -16.40
C PRO A 257 -16.18 7.83 -17.68
N ASP A 258 -15.92 8.63 -18.72
CA ASP A 258 -15.38 8.15 -20.00
C ASP A 258 -13.92 7.70 -19.87
N GLN A 259 -13.12 8.44 -19.08
CA GLN A 259 -11.75 8.06 -18.75
C GLN A 259 -11.73 6.75 -17.95
N LYS A 260 -12.56 6.63 -16.90
CA LYS A 260 -12.67 5.39 -16.11
C LYS A 260 -13.03 4.20 -16.99
N ALA A 261 -14.00 4.36 -17.89
CA ALA A 261 -14.39 3.30 -18.83
C ALA A 261 -13.22 2.86 -19.72
N LYS A 262 -12.41 3.79 -20.23
CA LYS A 262 -11.20 3.45 -21.02
C LYS A 262 -10.17 2.67 -20.20
N ILE A 263 -9.94 3.03 -18.95
CA ILE A 263 -9.00 2.31 -18.08
C ILE A 263 -9.50 0.91 -17.73
N PHE A 264 -10.78 0.79 -17.41
CA PHE A 264 -11.44 -0.49 -17.18
C PHE A 264 -11.32 -1.42 -18.38
N GLN A 265 -11.43 -0.89 -19.60
CA GLN A 265 -11.22 -1.65 -20.83
C GLN A 265 -9.76 -2.07 -21.04
N ARG A 266 -8.81 -1.19 -20.73
CA ARG A 266 -7.38 -1.42 -20.99
C ARG A 266 -6.68 -2.24 -19.91
N SER A 267 -7.17 -2.22 -18.68
CA SER A 267 -6.53 -2.84 -17.52
C SER A 267 -7.57 -3.39 -16.53
N PRO A 268 -8.44 -4.31 -16.98
CA PRO A 268 -9.47 -4.92 -16.13
C PRO A 268 -8.84 -5.70 -14.96
N PHE A 269 -7.73 -6.40 -15.19
CA PHE A 269 -6.96 -7.09 -14.15
C PHE A 269 -6.60 -6.18 -12.97
N LYS A 270 -5.93 -5.05 -13.25
CA LYS A 270 -5.48 -4.13 -12.20
C LYS A 270 -6.65 -3.46 -11.50
N SER A 271 -7.72 -3.16 -12.24
CA SER A 271 -8.95 -2.58 -11.68
C SER A 271 -9.58 -3.52 -10.64
N LEU A 272 -9.57 -4.83 -10.91
CA LEU A 272 -10.02 -5.86 -9.95
C LEU A 272 -9.05 -6.01 -8.79
N LEU A 273 -7.75 -6.00 -9.06
CA LEU A 273 -6.72 -6.06 -8.02
C LEU A 273 -6.83 -4.91 -7.02
N CYS A 274 -7.25 -3.71 -7.47
CA CYS A 274 -7.54 -2.58 -6.59
C CYS A 274 -8.60 -2.87 -5.55
N CYS A 275 -9.57 -3.73 -5.88
CA CYS A 275 -10.63 -4.13 -4.98
C CYS A 275 -10.19 -5.25 -4.03
N LEU A 276 -9.16 -6.03 -4.33
CA LEU A 276 -8.67 -7.10 -3.43
C LEU A 276 -7.81 -6.57 -2.26
N LYS A 277 -7.54 -5.27 -2.24
CA LYS A 277 -6.82 -4.63 -1.14
C LYS A 277 -7.79 -4.13 -0.09
N TRP A 278 -7.44 -4.33 1.17
CA TRP A 278 -8.17 -3.77 2.30
C TRP A 278 -8.27 -2.24 2.24
N PRO A 279 -9.44 -1.63 2.49
CA PRO A 279 -10.74 -2.23 2.86
C PRO A 279 -11.75 -2.38 1.69
N TYR A 280 -11.28 -2.49 0.44
CA TYR A 280 -12.10 -2.38 -0.78
C TYR A 280 -12.77 -3.69 -1.27
N GLN A 281 -12.59 -4.81 -0.58
CA GLN A 281 -12.96 -6.16 -1.04
C GLN A 281 -14.44 -6.32 -1.35
N SER A 282 -15.31 -5.66 -0.60
CA SER A 282 -16.77 -5.68 -0.82
C SER A 282 -17.17 -5.14 -2.20
N ARG A 283 -16.31 -4.35 -2.87
CA ARG A 283 -16.56 -3.82 -4.22
C ARG A 283 -16.12 -4.75 -5.34
N PHE A 284 -15.34 -5.79 -5.03
CA PHE A 284 -14.74 -6.67 -6.03
C PHE A 284 -15.80 -7.29 -6.94
N GLN A 285 -16.86 -7.84 -6.37
CA GLN A 285 -17.88 -8.56 -7.15
C GLN A 285 -18.62 -7.63 -8.11
N PHE A 286 -19.01 -6.46 -7.63
CA PHE A 286 -19.68 -5.44 -8.44
C PHE A 286 -18.78 -4.98 -9.60
N MET A 287 -17.49 -4.79 -9.33
CA MET A 287 -16.50 -4.44 -10.35
C MET A 287 -16.31 -5.58 -11.37
N ALA A 288 -16.25 -6.84 -10.92
CA ALA A 288 -16.09 -8.01 -11.77
C ALA A 288 -17.22 -8.15 -12.79
N THR A 289 -18.47 -7.97 -12.35
CA THR A 289 -19.65 -8.01 -13.25
C THR A 289 -19.51 -7.04 -14.42
N TYR A 290 -18.92 -5.85 -14.20
CA TYR A 290 -18.72 -4.85 -15.24
C TYR A 290 -17.51 -5.14 -16.15
N LEU A 291 -16.49 -5.82 -15.62
CA LEU A 291 -15.21 -6.00 -16.29
C LEU A 291 -15.08 -7.31 -17.09
N TRP A 292 -16.02 -8.25 -16.94
CA TRP A 292 -16.02 -9.50 -17.71
C TRP A 292 -15.80 -9.34 -19.22
N PRO A 293 -16.44 -8.38 -19.93
CA PRO A 293 -16.25 -8.23 -21.37
C PRO A 293 -14.82 -7.82 -21.78
N PHE A 294 -14.02 -7.30 -20.85
CA PHE A 294 -12.68 -6.78 -21.11
C PHE A 294 -11.59 -7.70 -20.57
N LEU A 295 -11.91 -8.53 -19.57
CA LEU A 295 -10.96 -9.42 -18.93
C LEU A 295 -10.45 -10.48 -19.92
N SER A 296 -9.14 -10.64 -20.03
CA SER A 296 -8.58 -11.75 -20.81
C SER A 296 -8.56 -13.05 -19.99
N ILE A 297 -8.45 -14.20 -20.67
CA ILE A 297 -8.27 -15.51 -20.01
C ILE A 297 -7.03 -15.49 -19.11
N SER A 298 -5.93 -14.89 -19.59
CA SER A 298 -4.69 -14.77 -18.80
C SER A 298 -4.90 -13.91 -17.56
N ASP A 299 -5.59 -12.78 -17.66
CA ASP A 299 -5.92 -11.93 -16.50
C ASP A 299 -6.79 -12.66 -15.47
N PHE A 300 -7.76 -13.43 -15.95
CA PHE A 300 -8.62 -14.26 -15.11
C PHE A 300 -7.82 -15.30 -14.31
N ILE A 301 -6.91 -16.02 -14.97
CA ILE A 301 -6.02 -16.99 -14.32
C ILE A 301 -5.13 -16.30 -13.27
N HIS A 302 -4.55 -15.15 -13.61
CA HIS A 302 -3.73 -14.39 -12.68
C HIS A 302 -4.51 -13.88 -11.46
N LEU A 303 -5.78 -13.50 -11.62
CA LEU A 303 -6.63 -13.11 -10.48
C LEU A 303 -6.90 -14.29 -9.55
N ILE A 304 -7.23 -15.46 -10.11
CA ILE A 304 -7.43 -16.68 -9.32
C ILE A 304 -6.15 -17.06 -8.59
N TYR A 305 -5.01 -17.03 -9.30
CA TYR A 305 -3.70 -17.23 -8.70
C TYR A 305 -3.47 -16.28 -7.53
N PHE A 306 -3.75 -14.99 -7.72
CA PHE A 306 -3.54 -13.98 -6.69
C PHE A 306 -4.43 -14.22 -5.46
N ILE A 307 -5.72 -14.49 -5.66
CA ILE A 307 -6.65 -14.75 -4.55
C ILE A 307 -6.24 -16.02 -3.79
N ILE A 308 -5.90 -17.11 -4.48
CA ILE A 308 -5.51 -18.36 -3.81
C ILE A 308 -4.19 -18.17 -3.06
N TYR A 309 -3.13 -17.72 -3.73
CA TYR A 309 -1.79 -17.75 -3.15
C TYR A 309 -1.48 -16.56 -2.25
N HIS A 310 -2.01 -15.37 -2.54
CA HIS A 310 -1.67 -14.16 -1.78
C HIS A 310 -2.74 -13.75 -0.76
N LYS A 311 -3.92 -14.39 -0.79
CA LYS A 311 -4.99 -14.12 0.18
C LYS A 311 -5.31 -15.36 0.99
N ILE A 312 -5.77 -16.43 0.35
CA ILE A 312 -6.27 -17.62 1.06
C ILE A 312 -5.12 -18.38 1.73
N LEU A 313 -4.07 -18.72 0.97
CA LEU A 313 -2.94 -19.50 1.50
C LEU A 313 -1.99 -18.72 2.39
N ASP A 314 -2.00 -17.40 2.26
CA ASP A 314 -1.34 -16.52 3.22
C ASP A 314 -2.21 -16.28 4.47
N ASN A 315 -3.36 -16.97 4.63
CA ASN A 315 -4.29 -16.90 5.75
C ASN A 315 -4.79 -15.48 6.05
N TRP A 316 -5.10 -14.72 5.01
CA TRP A 316 -5.77 -13.43 5.19
C TRP A 316 -7.23 -13.63 5.58
N SER A 317 -7.61 -13.08 6.74
CA SER A 317 -8.97 -13.13 7.30
C SER A 317 -9.71 -11.80 7.21
N ASP A 318 -9.13 -10.77 6.58
CA ASP A 318 -9.72 -9.43 6.44
C ASP A 318 -10.92 -9.37 5.47
N TYR A 319 -11.21 -10.47 4.79
CA TYR A 319 -12.40 -10.70 3.99
C TYR A 319 -12.60 -12.21 3.77
N ASP A 320 -13.83 -12.65 3.46
CA ASP A 320 -14.07 -14.04 3.04
C ASP A 320 -13.63 -14.24 1.57
N TYR A 321 -12.34 -14.47 1.38
CA TYR A 321 -11.76 -14.67 0.04
C TYR A 321 -12.17 -16.00 -0.59
N VAL A 322 -12.54 -17.00 0.21
CA VAL A 322 -13.03 -18.29 -0.30
C VAL A 322 -14.38 -18.08 -0.96
N GLU A 323 -15.32 -17.42 -0.27
CA GLU A 323 -16.63 -17.09 -0.82
C GLU A 323 -16.52 -16.11 -1.99
N LEU A 324 -15.65 -15.10 -1.88
CA LEU A 324 -15.33 -14.20 -3.01
C LEU A 324 -14.88 -14.99 -4.24
N LEU A 325 -13.97 -15.95 -4.07
CA LEU A 325 -13.45 -16.77 -5.18
C LEU A 325 -14.54 -17.68 -5.75
N LYS A 326 -15.36 -18.29 -4.91
CA LYS A 326 -16.50 -19.13 -5.33
C LYS A 326 -17.47 -18.34 -6.20
N ILE A 327 -17.89 -17.17 -5.74
CA ILE A 327 -18.82 -16.31 -6.48
C ILE A 327 -18.17 -15.83 -7.79
N PHE A 328 -16.92 -15.37 -7.73
CA PHE A 328 -16.18 -14.91 -8.91
C PHE A 328 -16.04 -16.00 -9.98
N PHE A 329 -15.65 -17.21 -9.58
CA PHE A 329 -15.53 -18.35 -10.48
C PHE A 329 -16.89 -18.82 -11.01
N HIS A 330 -17.91 -18.88 -10.16
CA HIS A 330 -19.25 -19.27 -10.59
C HIS A 330 -19.82 -18.31 -11.65
N GLN A 331 -19.59 -17.00 -11.49
CA GLN A 331 -20.06 -15.98 -12.43
C GLN A 331 -19.16 -15.80 -13.66
N SER A 332 -18.01 -16.49 -13.74
CA SER A 332 -17.12 -16.32 -14.88
C SER A 332 -17.72 -16.91 -16.17
N PRO A 333 -17.37 -16.36 -17.35
CA PRO A 333 -17.76 -16.93 -18.64
C PRO A 333 -17.37 -18.40 -18.79
N ASP A 334 -18.19 -19.20 -19.48
CA ASP A 334 -17.95 -20.63 -19.65
C ASP A 334 -16.63 -20.92 -20.37
N CYS A 335 -16.24 -20.08 -21.34
CA CYS A 335 -14.96 -20.22 -22.02
C CYS A 335 -13.76 -20.11 -21.06
N PHE A 336 -13.88 -19.36 -19.96
CA PHE A 336 -12.82 -19.24 -18.96
C PHE A 336 -12.78 -20.49 -18.08
N LYS A 337 -13.95 -21.02 -17.71
CA LYS A 337 -14.09 -22.26 -16.94
C LYS A 337 -13.60 -23.48 -17.69
N GLU A 338 -13.79 -23.52 -19.01
CA GLU A 338 -13.23 -24.59 -19.84
C GLU A 338 -11.72 -24.46 -19.95
N TYR A 339 -11.20 -23.26 -20.24
CA TYR A 339 -9.76 -23.06 -20.41
C TYR A 339 -8.97 -23.37 -19.14
N ILE A 340 -9.46 -22.93 -17.98
CA ILE A 340 -8.72 -23.11 -16.73
C ILE A 340 -8.52 -24.58 -16.38
N LYS A 341 -9.33 -25.53 -16.90
CA LYS A 341 -9.17 -26.97 -16.63
C LYS A 341 -7.81 -27.52 -17.03
N ASP A 342 -7.18 -26.91 -18.03
CA ASP A 342 -5.87 -27.30 -18.55
C ASP A 342 -4.72 -26.56 -17.84
N GLU A 343 -5.02 -25.63 -16.94
CA GLU A 343 -4.05 -24.82 -16.23
C GLU A 343 -3.62 -25.45 -14.90
N ILE A 344 -2.37 -25.21 -14.50
CA ILE A 344 -1.80 -25.72 -13.24
C ILE A 344 -2.60 -25.23 -12.02
N ILE A 345 -3.24 -24.06 -12.13
CA ILE A 345 -4.04 -23.46 -11.05
C ILE A 345 -5.38 -24.17 -10.81
N TYR A 346 -5.84 -25.02 -11.74
CA TYR A 346 -7.17 -25.64 -11.66
C TYR A 346 -7.34 -26.52 -10.42
N GLN A 347 -6.35 -27.36 -10.13
CA GLN A 347 -6.41 -28.24 -8.97
C GLN A 347 -6.43 -27.45 -7.65
N PRO A 348 -5.55 -26.45 -7.43
CA PRO A 348 -5.68 -25.48 -6.34
C PRO A 348 -7.05 -24.81 -6.22
N LEU A 349 -7.64 -24.42 -7.35
CA LEU A 349 -8.95 -23.78 -7.38
C LEU A 349 -10.05 -24.73 -6.88
N LEU A 350 -10.09 -25.96 -7.39
CA LEU A 350 -11.08 -26.96 -6.98
C LEU A 350 -10.93 -27.30 -5.49
N CYS A 351 -9.70 -27.47 -5.00
CA CYS A 351 -9.42 -27.64 -3.57
C CYS A 351 -10.13 -26.60 -2.71
N VAL A 352 -9.94 -25.32 -3.05
CA VAL A 352 -10.48 -24.18 -2.29
C VAL A 352 -12.01 -24.11 -2.42
N ILE A 353 -12.55 -24.31 -3.62
CA ILE A 353 -14.00 -24.23 -3.87
C ILE A 353 -14.74 -25.39 -3.21
N ASP A 354 -14.23 -26.61 -3.32
CA ASP A 354 -14.87 -27.83 -2.80
C ASP A 354 -14.62 -28.04 -1.30
N GLY A 355 -13.77 -27.21 -0.68
CA GLY A 355 -13.42 -27.33 0.75
C GLY A 355 -12.63 -28.59 1.07
N VAL A 356 -11.87 -29.11 0.10
CA VAL A 356 -11.00 -30.28 0.29
C VAL A 356 -9.69 -29.82 0.90
N GLU A 357 -9.27 -30.42 2.03
CA GLU A 357 -7.97 -30.16 2.66
C GLU A 357 -6.83 -30.37 1.64
N CYS A 358 -6.21 -29.27 1.20
CA CYS A 358 -5.17 -29.29 0.18
C CYS A 358 -3.77 -28.95 0.69
N ASP A 359 -3.57 -28.99 2.01
CA ASP A 359 -2.31 -28.65 2.68
C ASP A 359 -1.10 -29.43 2.14
N LYS A 360 -1.28 -30.71 1.77
CA LYS A 360 -0.18 -31.50 1.18
C LYS A 360 0.08 -31.18 -0.29
N TYR A 361 -0.95 -30.86 -1.07
CA TYR A 361 -0.83 -30.61 -2.51
C TYR A 361 -0.32 -29.18 -2.79
N LEU A 362 -0.86 -28.19 -2.08
CA LEU A 362 -0.54 -26.78 -2.27
C LEU A 362 0.87 -26.44 -1.79
N ASN A 363 1.32 -27.00 -0.66
CA ASN A 363 2.71 -26.82 -0.19
C ASN A 363 3.74 -27.40 -1.18
N THR A 364 3.42 -28.55 -1.81
CA THR A 364 4.30 -29.19 -2.79
C THR A 364 4.35 -28.41 -4.11
N GLN A 365 3.24 -27.80 -4.54
CA GLN A 365 3.20 -26.99 -5.76
C GLN A 365 3.75 -25.58 -5.55
N LEU A 366 3.51 -24.95 -4.38
CA LEU A 366 4.12 -23.69 -3.97
C LEU A 366 5.65 -23.73 -4.06
N LEU A 367 6.26 -24.83 -3.59
CA LEU A 367 7.70 -25.03 -3.71
C LEU A 367 8.15 -25.11 -5.18
N LYS A 368 7.37 -25.73 -6.06
CA LYS A 368 7.69 -25.83 -7.50
C LYS A 368 7.51 -24.51 -8.24
N VAL A 369 6.45 -23.75 -7.93
CA VAL A 369 6.16 -22.45 -8.56
C VAL A 369 7.16 -21.38 -8.09
N LYS A 370 7.48 -21.32 -6.79
CA LYS A 370 8.52 -20.42 -6.24
C LYS A 370 9.91 -20.70 -6.84
N LEU A 371 10.17 -21.90 -7.34
CA LEU A 371 11.43 -22.29 -7.98
C LEU A 371 11.45 -22.03 -9.51
N HIS A 372 10.31 -21.99 -10.19
CA HIS A 372 10.25 -21.97 -11.65
C HIS A 372 9.82 -20.65 -12.30
N ASP A 373 9.31 -19.67 -11.56
CA ASP A 373 8.97 -18.36 -12.14
C ASP A 373 9.65 -17.16 -11.45
N PRO A 374 10.87 -16.80 -11.88
CA PRO A 374 11.54 -15.56 -11.46
C PRO A 374 10.83 -14.28 -11.95
N GLN A 375 9.90 -14.38 -12.90
CA GLN A 375 9.18 -13.25 -13.52
C GLN A 375 7.83 -12.95 -12.86
N LEU A 376 7.27 -13.88 -12.07
CA LEU A 376 6.15 -13.64 -11.15
C LEU A 376 6.56 -12.88 -9.87
N LYS A 377 7.84 -12.54 -9.70
CA LYS A 377 8.17 -11.32 -8.97
C LYS A 377 7.52 -10.19 -9.76
N LEU A 378 6.37 -9.68 -9.30
CA LEU A 378 5.92 -8.33 -9.62
C LEU A 378 7.19 -7.49 -9.72
N PRO A 379 7.53 -6.93 -10.90
CA PRO A 379 8.82 -6.30 -11.07
C PRO A 379 8.83 -5.14 -10.10
N HIS A 380 9.51 -5.30 -8.97
CA HIS A 380 9.70 -4.22 -8.01
C HIS A 380 10.78 -3.32 -8.64
N PRO A 381 10.42 -2.20 -9.30
CA PRO A 381 11.32 -1.51 -10.23
C PRO A 381 12.48 -0.83 -9.50
N ILE A 382 12.35 -0.69 -8.17
CA ILE A 382 13.35 -0.05 -7.31
C ILE A 382 14.69 -0.81 -7.32
N LEU A 383 14.71 -2.13 -7.54
CA LEU A 383 15.98 -2.88 -7.46
C LEU A 383 16.70 -3.09 -8.80
N MET A 384 16.00 -3.03 -9.94
CA MET A 384 16.67 -3.19 -11.23
C MET A 384 17.31 -1.90 -11.74
N ARG A 385 16.87 -0.72 -11.30
CA ARG A 385 17.49 0.56 -11.70
C ARG A 385 18.61 1.01 -10.76
N TYR A 386 18.55 0.73 -9.46
CA TYR A 386 19.68 1.04 -8.55
C TYR A 386 20.96 0.25 -8.88
N ARG A 387 20.84 -0.99 -9.37
CA ARG A 387 22.01 -1.79 -9.80
C ARG A 387 22.70 -1.27 -11.07
N LYS A 388 22.03 -0.49 -11.91
CA LYS A 388 22.64 0.09 -13.14
C LYS A 388 23.30 1.44 -12.90
N ALA A 389 22.94 2.18 -11.85
CA ALA A 389 23.59 3.44 -11.52
C ALA A 389 24.90 3.26 -10.73
N CYS A 390 25.08 2.15 -10.00
CA CYS A 390 26.31 1.87 -9.25
C CYS A 390 27.40 1.13 -10.05
N ASN A 391 27.12 0.66 -11.27
CA ASN A 391 28.09 -0.08 -12.09
C ASN A 391 28.73 0.78 -13.21
N SER A 392 28.59 2.10 -13.14
CA SER A 392 29.18 3.05 -14.09
C SER A 392 29.74 4.31 -13.40
N CYS A 393 30.45 4.10 -12.29
CA CYS A 393 31.48 5.00 -11.76
C CYS A 393 32.65 4.15 -11.28
#